data_AF-A0A858ASQ7-F1
#
_entry.id   AF-A0A858ASQ7-F1
#
_cell.length_a   1.000
_cell.length_b   1.000
_cell.length_c   1.000
_cell.angle_alpha   90.00
_cell.angle_beta   90.00
_cell.angle_gamma   90.00
#
_symmetry.space_group_name_H-M   'P 1'
#
loop_
_entity.id
_entity.type
_entity.pdbx_description
1 polymer ?
#
loop_
_entity_poly.entity_id
_entity_poly.type
_entity_poly.pdbx_seq_one_letter_code
_entity_poly.pdbx_strand_id
1 'polypeptide(L)'
;MQDIFKTFERLFDNVIPKDIKYVFKEKYETDQTYEFIMIVEEKDLDIFKSKKSGGLINSVINMCNSEISNFSKKIVIDLEVLELYA
;
A
#
# COMPACT_ATOMS: atom_id res chain seq x y z
N MET A 1 -15.47 1.10 2.14
CA MET A 1 -14.22 1.49 1.45
C MET A 1 -13.63 2.85 1.83
N GLN A 2 -14.32 3.97 1.60
CA GLN A 2 -13.70 5.32 1.61
C GLN A 2 -12.97 5.72 2.92
N ASP A 3 -13.51 5.38 4.09
CA ASP A 3 -12.86 5.75 5.36
C ASP A 3 -11.56 4.97 5.59
N ILE A 4 -11.50 3.72 5.11
CA ILE A 4 -10.30 2.88 5.14
C ILE A 4 -9.26 3.48 4.19
N PHE A 5 -9.67 3.84 2.97
CA PHE A 5 -8.79 4.50 2.02
C PHE A 5 -8.16 5.78 2.59
N LYS A 6 -8.96 6.68 3.16
CA LYS A 6 -8.46 7.92 3.78
C LYS A 6 -7.52 7.65 4.95
N THR A 7 -7.75 6.56 5.69
CA THR A 7 -6.86 6.15 6.78
C THR A 7 -5.50 5.72 6.23
N PHE A 8 -5.48 4.91 5.17
CA PHE A 8 -4.23 4.52 4.50
C PHE A 8 -3.52 5.71 3.85
N GLU A 9 -4.26 6.60 3.20
CA GLU A 9 -3.71 7.83 2.62
C GLU A 9 -2.97 8.66 3.67
N ARG A 10 -3.58 8.86 4.84
CA ARG A 10 -2.93 9.55 5.98
C ARG A 10 -1.75 8.77 6.54
N LEU A 11 -1.85 7.44 6.63
CA LEU A 11 -0.76 6.61 7.13
C LEU A 11 0.45 6.72 6.20
N PHE A 12 0.25 6.60 4.90
CA PHE A 12 1.31 6.70 3.92
C PHE A 12 1.91 8.10 3.83
N ASP A 13 1.12 9.17 3.97
CA ASP A 13 1.62 10.55 4.04
C ASP A 13 2.56 10.80 5.25
N ASN A 14 2.39 10.03 6.34
CA ASN A 14 3.24 10.13 7.53
C ASN A 14 4.46 9.19 7.51
N VAL A 15 4.39 8.07 6.79
CA VAL A 15 5.42 7.03 6.81
C VAL A 15 6.35 7.11 5.60
N ILE A 16 5.82 7.44 4.42
CA ILE A 16 6.59 7.50 3.18
C ILE A 16 7.34 8.85 3.14
N PRO A 17 8.67 8.84 2.90
CA PRO A 17 9.44 10.05 2.66
C PRO A 17 8.83 10.95 1.56
N LYS A 18 8.80 12.27 1.80
CA LYS A 18 8.13 13.25 0.92
C LYS A 18 8.78 13.42 -0.46
N ASP A 19 10.01 12.97 -0.61
CA ASP A 19 10.77 12.97 -1.86
C ASP A 19 10.38 11.81 -2.80
N ILE A 20 9.68 10.80 -2.29
CA ILE A 20 9.19 9.67 -3.07
C ILE A 20 7.85 10.03 -3.70
N LYS A 21 7.76 9.87 -5.02
CA LYS A 21 6.50 10.03 -5.74
C LYS A 21 5.75 8.70 -5.78
N TYR A 22 4.52 8.72 -5.30
CA TYR A 22 3.63 7.58 -5.40
C TYR A 22 2.19 8.01 -5.69
N VAL A 23 1.41 7.09 -6.23
CA VAL A 23 -0.03 7.23 -6.38
C VAL A 23 -0.69 6.08 -5.64
N PHE A 24 -1.57 6.38 -4.70
CA PHE A 24 -2.36 5.39 -3.99
C PHE A 24 -3.83 5.53 -4.38
N LYS A 25 -4.47 4.43 -4.81
CA LYS A 25 -5.86 4.40 -5.26
C LYS A 25 -6.61 3.17 -4.77
N GLU A 26 -7.93 3.33 -4.64
CA GLU A 26 -8.86 2.21 -4.51
C GLU A 26 -8.92 1.45 -5.84
N LYS A 27 -8.90 0.12 -5.79
CA LYS A 27 -9.03 -0.75 -6.97
C LYS A 27 -10.47 -1.27 -7.06
N TYR A 28 -10.86 -2.13 -6.14
CA TYR A 28 -12.24 -2.57 -5.93
C TYR A 28 -12.42 -3.20 -4.54
N GLU A 29 -13.66 -3.32 -4.10
CA GLU A 29 -14.04 -4.01 -2.86
C GLU A 29 -14.79 -5.29 -3.22
N THR A 30 -14.41 -6.41 -2.60
CA THR A 30 -15.15 -7.68 -2.67
C THR A 30 -15.82 -7.97 -1.33
N ASP A 31 -16.56 -9.07 -1.23
CA ASP A 31 -17.13 -9.52 0.05
C ASP A 31 -16.05 -9.86 1.09
N GLN A 32 -14.83 -10.18 0.65
CA GLN A 32 -13.74 -10.66 1.52
C GLN A 32 -12.54 -9.72 1.58
N THR A 33 -12.38 -8.80 0.61
CA THR A 33 -11.17 -7.99 0.46
C THR A 33 -11.49 -6.50 0.22
N TYR A 34 -10.65 -5.65 0.78
CA TYR A 34 -10.47 -4.27 0.31
C TYR A 34 -9.17 -4.23 -0.51
N GLU A 35 -9.27 -3.94 -1.80
CA GLU A 35 -8.13 -3.93 -2.69
C GLU A 35 -7.72 -2.50 -3.07
N PHE A 36 -6.44 -2.24 -2.94
CA PHE A 36 -5.80 -0.98 -3.26
C PHE A 36 -4.64 -1.20 -4.20
N ILE A 37 -4.27 -0.15 -4.92
CA ILE A 37 -3.09 -0.12 -5.77
C ILE A 37 -2.21 1.06 -5.37
N MET A 38 -0.90 0.78 -5.26
CA MET A 38 0.13 1.79 -5.12
C MET A 38 1.05 1.74 -6.33
N ILE A 39 1.22 2.87 -7.00
CA ILE A 39 2.11 3.03 -8.15
C ILE A 39 3.29 3.87 -7.70
N VAL A 40 4.51 3.41 -7.96
CA VAL A 40 5.77 4.08 -7.57
C VAL A 40 6.73 4.18 -8.76
N GLU A 41 7.67 5.12 -8.71
CA GLU A 41 8.76 5.16 -9.69
C GLU A 41 9.74 3.99 -9.45
N GLU A 42 10.33 3.45 -10.52
CA GLU A 42 11.25 2.30 -10.44
C GLU A 42 12.41 2.52 -9.47
N LYS A 43 12.96 3.74 -9.44
CA LYS A 43 14.06 4.15 -8.57
C LYS A 43 13.74 4.01 -7.07
N ASP A 44 12.46 4.07 -6.69
CA ASP A 44 12.00 4.05 -5.30
C ASP A 44 11.47 2.67 -4.88
N LEU A 45 11.45 1.71 -5.81
CA LEU A 45 10.86 0.38 -5.61
C LEU A 45 11.44 -0.37 -4.41
N ASP A 46 12.73 -0.21 -4.15
CA ASP A 46 13.44 -0.91 -3.08
C ASP A 46 12.89 -0.58 -1.69
N ILE A 47 12.38 0.64 -1.47
CA ILE A 47 11.80 1.05 -0.18
C ILE A 47 10.51 0.28 0.11
N PHE A 48 9.77 -0.07 -0.95
CA PHE A 48 8.50 -0.79 -0.86
C PHE A 48 8.66 -2.31 -0.91
N LYS A 49 9.64 -2.84 -1.66
CA LYS A 49 9.84 -4.29 -1.88
C LYS A 49 11.00 -4.93 -1.10
N SER A 50 11.84 -4.17 -0.38
CA SER A 50 13.07 -4.72 0.21
C SER A 50 12.83 -5.99 1.04
N LYS A 51 13.36 -7.12 0.53
CA LYS A 51 13.29 -8.44 1.18
C LYS A 51 14.05 -8.53 2.50
N LYS A 52 15.01 -7.62 2.76
CA LYS A 52 15.80 -7.61 4.00
C LYS A 52 15.09 -6.93 5.17
N SER A 53 14.12 -6.04 4.90
CA SER A 53 13.39 -5.27 5.92
C SER A 53 11.89 -5.52 5.93
N GLY A 54 11.42 -6.54 5.21
CA GLY A 54 9.99 -6.83 5.04
C GLY A 54 9.31 -5.98 3.96
N GLY A 55 9.87 -4.84 3.57
CA GLY A 55 9.26 -3.91 2.62
C GLY A 55 8.07 -3.19 3.26
N LEU A 56 7.99 -1.86 3.09
CA LEU A 56 6.97 -1.03 3.74
C LEU A 56 5.55 -1.56 3.50
N ILE A 57 5.27 -2.01 2.27
CA ILE A 57 3.95 -2.53 1.88
C ILE A 57 3.61 -3.82 2.62
N ASN A 58 4.52 -4.80 2.67
CA ASN A 58 4.18 -6.05 3.37
C ASN A 58 4.05 -5.82 4.87
N SER A 59 4.84 -4.94 5.47
CA SER A 59 4.70 -4.59 6.88
C SER A 59 3.32 -4.00 7.18
N VAL A 60 2.84 -3.08 6.34
CA VAL A 60 1.50 -2.49 6.48
C VAL A 60 0.42 -3.55 6.25
N ILE A 61 0.50 -4.34 5.18
CA ILE A 61 -0.45 -5.43 4.90
C ILE A 61 -0.50 -6.42 6.07
N ASN A 62 0.65 -6.83 6.59
CA ASN A 62 0.73 -7.77 7.71
C ASN A 62 0.13 -7.19 8.99
N MET A 63 0.38 -5.91 9.27
CA MET A 63 -0.23 -5.24 10.42
C MET A 63 -1.75 -5.19 10.30
N CYS A 64 -2.26 -4.80 9.12
CA CYS A 64 -3.70 -4.69 8.87
C CYS A 64 -4.41 -6.05 8.77
N ASN A 65 -3.71 -7.11 8.42
CA ASN A 65 -4.27 -8.46 8.34
C ASN A 65 -3.88 -9.35 9.52
N SER A 66 -3.23 -8.79 10.54
CA SER A 66 -2.90 -9.52 11.76
C SER A 66 -4.17 -9.87 12.55
N GLU A 67 -4.09 -10.88 13.40
CA GLU A 67 -5.22 -11.34 14.23
C GLU A 67 -5.71 -10.27 15.22
N ILE A 68 -4.88 -9.27 15.53
CA ILE A 68 -5.21 -8.14 16.40
C ILE A 68 -5.90 -6.98 15.66
N SER A 69 -6.03 -7.08 14.33
CA SER A 69 -6.65 -6.07 13.50
C SER A 69 -8.17 -6.11 13.61
N ASN A 70 -8.80 -4.93 13.59
CA ASN A 70 -10.26 -4.79 13.63
C ASN A 70 -10.90 -4.73 12.24
N PHE A 71 -10.14 -4.98 11.16
CA PHE A 71 -10.72 -4.95 9.81
C PHE A 71 -11.61 -6.17 9.56
N SER A 72 -12.84 -5.92 9.11
CA SER A 72 -13.83 -6.96 8.80
C SER A 72 -13.52 -7.74 7.52
N LYS A 73 -12.63 -7.22 6.67
CA LYS A 73 -12.20 -7.80 5.40
C LYS A 73 -10.68 -7.68 5.30
N LYS A 74 -10.07 -8.57 4.52
CA LYS A 74 -8.62 -8.58 4.30
C LYS A 74 -8.21 -7.37 3.46
N ILE A 75 -7.13 -6.69 3.87
CA ILE A 75 -6.51 -5.61 3.09
C ILE A 75 -5.52 -6.21 2.08
N VAL A 76 -5.65 -5.81 0.81
CA VAL A 76 -4.69 -6.16 -0.24
C VAL A 76 -4.19 -4.87 -0.87
N ILE A 77 -2.87 -4.75 -1.03
CA ILE A 77 -2.24 -3.60 -1.70
C ILE A 77 -1.33 -4.15 -2.78
N ASP A 78 -1.71 -3.92 -4.04
CA ASP A 78 -0.88 -4.23 -5.20
C ASP A 78 0.14 -3.10 -5.40
N LEU A 79 1.40 -3.47 -5.63
CA LEU A 79 2.46 -2.51 -5.93
C LEU A 79 2.84 -2.61 -7.41
N GLU A 80 2.56 -1.54 -8.16
CA GLU A 80 2.95 -1.39 -9.55
C GLU A 80 4.08 -0.37 -9.70
N VAL A 81 4.89 -0.56 -10.74
CA VAL A 81 5.99 0.33 -11.08
C VAL A 81 5.58 1.13 -12.30
N LEU A 82 5.73 2.45 -12.22
CA LEU A 82 5.52 3.32 -13.38
C LEU A 82 6.66 3.10 -14.38
N GLU A 83 6.40 2.32 -15.41
CA GLU A 83 7.28 2.21 -16.58
C GLU A 83 7.08 3.45 -17.46
N LEU A 84 8.02 4.38 -17.39
CA LEU A 84 8.10 5.45 -18.38
C LEU A 84 8.61 4.82 -19.68
N TYR A 85 7.71 4.50 -20.61
CA TYR A 85 8.09 4.22 -21.98
C TYR A 85 8.76 5.47 -22.57
N ALA A 86 10.08 5.41 -22.73
CA ALA A 86 10.91 6.41 -23.40
C ALA A 86 10.94 6.19 -24.91
#